data_AF-A0A947IM84-F1
#
_entry.id   AF-A0A947IM84-F1
#
_cell.length_a   1.000
_cell.length_b   1.000
_cell.length_c   1.000
_cell.angle_alpha   90.00
_cell.angle_beta   90.00
_cell.angle_gamma   90.00
#
_symmetry.space_group_name_H-M   'P 1'
#
loop_
_entity.id
_entity.type
_entity.pdbx_description
1 polymer ?
#
loop_
_entity_poly.entity_id
_entity_poly.type
_entity_poly.pdbx_seq_one_letter_code
_entity_poly.pdbx_strand_id
1 'polypeptide(L)'
;CRDEWAGTENNTADALPEHAGFMRHVGIYAYRVGFLHQFVTWPMGLLERVEKLEQLRAMENGVRIHIESACVDIPGGVDTEADLNAVRALLAGKA
;
A
#
# COMPACT_ATOMS: atom_id res chain seq x y z
N CYS A 1 10.41 -12.71 4.84
CA CYS A 1 9.65 -11.54 5.35
C CYS A 1 10.20 -10.27 4.70
N ARG A 2 9.41 -9.20 4.49
CA ARG A 2 9.94 -7.89 4.01
C ARG A 2 11.08 -7.38 4.92
N ASP A 3 11.03 -7.77 6.19
CA ASP A 3 12.03 -7.44 7.21
C ASP A 3 13.35 -8.22 7.08
N GLU A 4 13.39 -9.30 6.28
CA GLU A 4 14.63 -10.08 6.03
C GLU A 4 15.55 -9.41 5.01
N TRP A 5 15.06 -8.42 4.26
CA TRP A 5 15.84 -7.67 3.27
C TRP A 5 16.60 -6.49 3.85
N ALA A 6 16.38 -6.14 5.12
CA ALA A 6 17.07 -5.02 5.77
C ALA A 6 18.49 -5.36 6.28
N GLY A 7 18.97 -6.60 6.09
CA GLY A 7 20.11 -7.15 6.83
C GLY A 7 21.42 -7.40 6.06
N THR A 8 21.58 -6.98 4.79
CA THR A 8 22.85 -7.20 4.08
C THR A 8 23.72 -5.95 4.08
N GLU A 9 24.71 -5.96 4.97
CA GLU A 9 25.79 -4.98 5.11
C GLU A 9 26.70 -4.96 3.86
N ASN A 10 26.32 -4.20 2.82
CA ASN A 10 27.23 -3.69 1.77
C ASN A 10 26.51 -2.55 1.04
N ASN A 11 26.35 -1.44 1.76
CA ASN A 11 25.51 -0.31 1.39
C ASN A 11 26.23 0.68 0.43
N THR A 12 26.20 0.38 -0.86
CA THR A 12 26.29 1.38 -1.94
C THR A 12 25.11 1.29 -2.92
N ALA A 13 24.10 0.47 -2.60
CA ALA A 13 22.92 0.22 -3.42
C ALA A 13 21.59 0.67 -2.78
N ASP A 14 21.61 1.29 -1.59
CA ASP A 14 20.38 1.61 -0.84
C ASP A 14 19.74 2.96 -1.20
N ALA A 15 20.37 3.74 -2.09
CA ALA A 15 19.77 4.98 -2.58
C ALA A 15 18.89 4.68 -3.78
N LEU A 16 17.57 4.82 -3.61
CA LEU A 16 16.65 4.90 -4.73
C LEU A 16 17.13 6.02 -5.69
N PRO A 17 17.05 5.83 -7.02
CA PRO A 17 17.50 6.84 -7.98
C PRO A 17 16.84 8.19 -7.70
N GLU A 18 17.64 9.26 -7.54
CA GLU A 18 17.20 10.60 -7.12
C GLU A 18 16.15 11.25 -8.04
N HIS A 19 15.91 10.68 -9.22
CA HIS A 19 15.02 11.24 -10.25
C HIS A 19 13.95 10.26 -10.75
N ALA A 20 13.76 9.13 -10.06
CA ALA A 20 12.63 8.27 -10.35
C ALA A 20 11.42 8.79 -9.57
N GLY A 21 10.36 9.17 -10.29
CA GLY A 21 9.10 9.66 -9.72
C GLY A 21 8.31 8.53 -9.05
N PHE A 22 8.78 8.06 -7.90
CA PHE A 22 8.12 6.99 -7.15
C PHE A 22 6.83 7.48 -6.51
N MET A 23 5.76 6.71 -6.71
CA MET A 23 4.47 6.96 -6.06
C MET A 23 4.16 5.82 -5.11
N ARG A 24 3.89 6.15 -3.85
CA ARG A 24 3.43 5.19 -2.86
C ARG A 24 1.94 4.92 -3.07
N HIS A 25 1.57 3.66 -3.29
CA HIS A 25 0.18 3.25 -3.31
C HIS A 25 -0.46 3.39 -1.91
N VAL A 26 -1.62 4.05 -1.81
CA VAL A 26 -2.40 4.20 -0.58
C VAL A 26 -3.55 3.19 -0.62
N GLY A 27 -3.75 2.42 0.46
CA GLY A 27 -4.77 1.36 0.57
C GLY A 27 -6.21 1.85 0.68
N ILE A 28 -6.60 2.88 -0.09
CA ILE A 28 -7.97 3.38 -0.18
C ILE A 28 -8.51 3.11 -1.58
N TYR A 29 -9.72 2.57 -1.66
CA TYR A 29 -10.27 2.10 -2.92
C TYR A 29 -11.76 2.42 -3.03
N ALA A 30 -12.22 2.59 -4.28
CA ALA A 30 -13.63 2.71 -4.62
C ALA A 30 -14.01 1.63 -5.62
N TYR A 31 -15.02 0.82 -5.27
CA TYR A 31 -15.45 -0.32 -6.08
C TYR A 31 -16.93 -0.24 -6.44
N ARG A 32 -17.28 -0.83 -7.58
CA ARG A 32 -18.67 -1.16 -7.88
C ARG A 32 -19.03 -2.47 -7.18
N VAL A 33 -20.23 -2.54 -6.59
CA VAL A 33 -20.70 -3.75 -5.88
C VAL A 33 -20.67 -4.99 -6.79
N GLY A 34 -21.14 -4.87 -8.04
CA GLY A 34 -21.11 -5.97 -9.00
C GLY A 34 -19.70 -6.44 -9.36
N PHE A 35 -18.68 -5.58 -9.26
CA PHE A 35 -17.29 -5.99 -9.42
C PHE A 35 -16.83 -6.82 -8.22
N LEU A 36 -17.15 -6.41 -6.98
CA LEU A 36 -16.77 -7.16 -5.79
C LEU A 36 -17.33 -8.59 -5.81
N HIS A 37 -18.59 -8.76 -6.25
CA HIS A 37 -19.19 -10.09 -6.40
C HIS A 37 -18.46 -10.98 -7.41
N GLN A 38 -17.92 -10.42 -8.49
CA GLN A 38 -17.12 -11.16 -9.47
C GLN A 38 -15.71 -11.42 -8.93
N PHE A 39 -15.08 -10.42 -8.31
CA PHE A 39 -13.71 -10.49 -7.84
C PHE A 39 -13.47 -11.63 -6.85
N VAL A 40 -14.43 -11.85 -5.94
CA VAL A 40 -14.32 -12.91 -4.92
C VAL A 40 -14.47 -14.32 -5.48
N THR A 41 -14.98 -14.51 -6.71
CA THR A 41 -15.11 -15.84 -7.33
C THR A 41 -13.85 -16.25 -8.09
N TRP A 42 -12.95 -15.30 -8.39
CA TRP A 42 -11.70 -15.59 -9.08
C TRP A 42 -10.68 -16.26 -8.15
N PRO A 43 -9.96 -17.28 -8.64
CA PRO A 43 -8.86 -17.85 -7.89
C PRO A 43 -7.76 -16.81 -7.65
N MET A 44 -6.98 -17.02 -6.59
CA MET A 44 -5.77 -16.23 -6.33
C MET A 44 -4.80 -16.32 -7.51
N GLY A 45 -4.39 -15.16 -8.02
CA GLY A 45 -3.52 -15.05 -9.17
C GLY A 45 -2.07 -15.45 -8.89
N LEU A 46 -1.25 -15.55 -9.94
CA LEU A 46 0.18 -15.84 -9.78
C LEU A 46 0.89 -14.62 -9.19
N LEU A 47 0.64 -13.44 -9.75
CA LEU A 47 1.29 -12.20 -9.32
C LEU A 47 0.86 -11.82 -7.90
N GLU A 48 -0.44 -11.94 -7.58
CA GLU A 48 -0.92 -11.75 -6.22
C GLU A 48 -0.17 -12.64 -5.21
N ARG A 49 0.07 -13.91 -5.54
CA ARG A 49 0.73 -14.85 -4.62
C ARG A 49 2.19 -14.50 -4.38
N VAL A 50 2.89 -14.09 -5.43
CA VAL A 50 4.32 -13.75 -5.40
C VAL A 50 4.53 -12.41 -4.69
N GLU A 51 3.77 -11.39 -5.07
CA GLU A 51 3.94 -10.02 -4.56
C GLU A 51 3.16 -9.74 -3.26
N LYS A 52 2.23 -10.62 -2.90
CA LYS A 52 1.27 -10.41 -1.78
C LYS A 52 0.42 -9.15 -1.96
N LEU A 53 -0.02 -8.89 -3.19
CA LEU A 53 -0.82 -7.73 -3.57
C LEU A 53 -2.14 -8.17 -4.23
N GLU A 54 -3.25 -8.05 -3.50
CA GLU A 54 -4.58 -8.50 -3.96
C GLU A 54 -5.08 -7.79 -5.22
N GLN A 55 -4.72 -6.51 -5.41
CA GLN A 55 -5.13 -5.74 -6.57
C GLN A 55 -4.60 -6.30 -7.90
N LEU A 56 -3.51 -7.08 -7.86
CA LEU A 56 -2.96 -7.72 -9.05
C LEU A 56 -3.90 -8.79 -9.61
N ARG A 57 -4.71 -9.46 -8.78
CA ARG A 57 -5.73 -10.41 -9.25
C ARG A 57 -6.73 -9.75 -10.19
N ALA A 58 -7.11 -8.51 -9.90
CA ALA A 58 -8.02 -7.76 -10.76
C ALA A 58 -7.36 -7.46 -12.12
N MET A 59 -6.10 -7.02 -12.10
CA MET A 59 -5.34 -6.72 -13.32
C MET A 59 -5.09 -7.98 -14.17
N GLU A 60 -4.79 -9.12 -13.54
CA GLU A 60 -4.64 -10.43 -14.21
C GLU A 60 -5.94 -10.86 -14.91
N ASN A 61 -7.11 -10.47 -14.40
CA ASN A 61 -8.42 -10.71 -15.00
C ASN A 61 -8.86 -9.59 -15.97
N GLY A 62 -7.94 -8.74 -16.42
CA GLY A 62 -8.19 -7.70 -17.43
C GLY A 62 -8.90 -6.44 -16.89
N VAL A 63 -9.02 -6.30 -15.57
CA VAL A 63 -9.66 -5.13 -14.95
C VAL A 63 -8.67 -3.99 -14.90
N ARG A 64 -9.11 -2.80 -15.35
CA ARG A 64 -8.33 -1.57 -15.26
C ARG A 64 -8.56 -0.90 -13.91
N ILE A 65 -7.48 -0.49 -13.26
CA ILE A 65 -7.50 0.28 -12.02
C ILE A 65 -7.14 1.71 -12.36
N HIS A 66 -8.02 2.65 -12.04
CA HIS A 66 -7.72 4.08 -12.10
C HIS A 66 -7.04 4.49 -10.80
N ILE A 67 -5.98 5.30 -10.92
CA ILE A 67 -5.18 5.82 -9.82
C ILE A 67 -5.03 7.32 -10.05
N GLU A 68 -5.10 8.11 -8.98
CA GLU A 68 -4.91 9.55 -8.99
C GLU A 68 -4.10 9.98 -7.75
N SER A 69 -3.43 11.13 -7.83
CA SER A 69 -2.73 11.69 -6.67
C SER A 69 -3.73 12.08 -5.57
N ALA A 70 -3.38 11.80 -4.32
CA ALA A 70 -4.20 12.24 -3.20
C ALA A 70 -4.26 13.78 -3.17
N CYS A 71 -5.43 14.33 -2.85
CA CYS A 71 -5.62 15.78 -2.73
C CYS A 71 -5.03 16.37 -1.43
N VAL A 72 -4.67 15.50 -0.48
CA VAL A 72 -4.07 15.85 0.81
C VAL A 72 -3.04 14.78 1.19
N ASP A 73 -2.10 15.16 2.06
CA ASP A 73 -1.15 14.21 2.64
C ASP A 73 -1.88 13.17 3.49
N ILE A 74 -1.57 11.90 3.26
CA ILE A 74 -2.19 10.78 3.96
C ILE A 74 -1.25 10.33 5.08
N PRO A 75 -1.62 10.52 6.36
CA PRO A 75 -0.79 10.09 7.49
C PRO A 75 -0.68 8.56 7.54
N GLY A 76 0.28 8.07 8.32
CA GLY A 76 0.39 6.64 8.63
C GLY A 76 -0.86 6.12 9.37
N GLY A 77 -1.12 4.82 9.24
CA GLY A 77 -2.09 4.13 10.09
C GLY A 77 -1.60 4.07 11.54
N VAL A 78 -2.50 3.67 12.45
CA VAL A 78 -2.15 3.41 13.85
C VAL A 78 -1.98 1.90 14.02
N ASP A 79 -0.73 1.44 13.97
CA ASP A 79 -0.38 0.02 14.07
C ASP A 79 0.45 -0.30 15.32
N THR A 80 1.05 0.72 15.95
CA THR A 80 1.85 0.60 17.18
C THR A 80 1.33 1.46 18.33
N GLU A 81 1.75 1.14 19.55
CA GLU A 81 1.43 1.96 20.74
C GLU A 81 1.98 3.39 20.60
N ALA A 82 3.10 3.58 19.90
CA ALA A 82 3.66 4.91 19.63
C ALA A 82 2.72 5.73 18.73
N ASP A 83 2.19 5.13 17.66
CA ASP A 83 1.24 5.78 16.74
C ASP A 83 -0.03 6.20 17.48
N LEU A 84 -0.55 5.33 18.35
CA LEU A 84 -1.74 5.60 19.15
C LEU A 84 -1.53 6.81 20.06
N ASN A 85 -0.38 6.88 20.74
CA ASN A 85 -0.06 8.00 21.63
C ASN A 85 0.16 9.31 20.86
N ALA A 86 0.74 9.25 19.64
CA ALA A 86 0.85 10.40 18.76
C ALA A 86 -0.52 10.95 18.35
N VAL A 87 -1.45 10.09 17.94
CA VAL A 87 -2.82 10.50 17.58
C VAL A 87 -3.57 11.06 18.79
N ARG A 88 -3.42 10.45 19.98
CA ARG A 88 -4.03 10.97 21.22
C ARG A 88 -3.54 12.38 21.55
N ALA A 89 -2.24 12.66 21.40
CA ALA A 89 -1.68 13.98 21.65
C ALA A 89 -2.25 15.03 20.69
N LEU A 90 -2.39 14.68 19.40
CA LEU A 90 -2.97 15.52 18.36
C LEU A 90 -4.45 15.86 18.64
N LEU A 91 -5.24 14.88 19.09
CA LEU A 91 -6.65 15.07 19.43
C LEU A 91 -6.86 15.84 20.75
N ALA A 92 -5.94 15.74 21.70
CA ALA A 92 -6.02 16.42 23.00
C ALA A 92 -5.72 17.93 22.95
N GLY A 93 -5.56 18.52 21.76
CA GLY A 93 -5.38 19.96 21.59
C GLY A 93 -3.97 20.47 21.85
N LYS A 94 -2.95 19.59 21.83
CA LYS A 94 -1.55 19.99 21.73
C LYS A 94 -1.12 19.96 20.27
N ALA A 95 -1.51 21.00 19.54
CA ALA A 95 -0.84 21.41 18.31
C ALA A 95 0.33 22.33 18.66
#